data_AF-A0A132TSY0-F1
#
_entry.id   AF-A0A132TSY0-F1
#
_cell.length_a   1.000
_cell.length_b   1.000
_cell.length_c   1.000
_cell.angle_alpha   90.00
_cell.angle_beta   90.00
_cell.angle_gamma   90.00
#
_symmetry.space_group_name_H-M   'P 1'
#
loop_
_entity.id
_entity.type
_entity.pdbx_description
1 polymer ?
#
loop_
_entity_poly.entity_id
_entity_poly.type
_entity_poly.pdbx_seq_one_letter_code
_entity_poly.pdbx_strand_id
1 'polypeptide(L)'
;MESRILRDLLESASRLVRDVQWQAAFRNVQMAPADAALASPARKLLQTLYRLQGQGMISGQHDYLESPDEFSARLKTTSGQYAALHGYELGAIENQTEQQISSQRQAVVDSAIRWHQAGGIVTMSYHQNLPGTAPAWSNVSMSLSEADFAKYITPGTVQYKALIAELDKTAQSLKKLANAGVPVLWRPYHEMNGGWFWWGRKSSFSKLWNLMFDRYTVYHKLHNLLWVWSPNAKNEWSDEPADYYPGAGKVDVLALDIYEADFKQSHHDAMWNLGRGKLIAIGENGELPSPAVLAKTQRKWSYQMSWGKLLYEKNSDAVIKAFMNDSFVLTRKEYAAKAAQYASMSEAGPMPGL
;
A
#
# COMPACT_ATOMS: atom_id res chain seq x y z
N MET A 1 5.42 21.88 -6.74
CA MET A 1 5.45 21.30 -8.10
C MET A 1 6.89 21.12 -8.56
N GLU A 2 7.71 22.16 -8.44
CA GLU A 2 9.15 22.14 -8.77
C GLU A 2 9.96 21.05 -8.04
N SER A 3 9.70 20.81 -6.75
CA SER A 3 10.43 19.79 -5.99
C SER A 3 10.16 18.34 -6.43
N ARG A 4 9.00 18.04 -7.03
CA ARG A 4 8.66 16.68 -7.52
C ARG A 4 9.31 16.40 -8.87
N ILE A 5 9.21 17.35 -9.80
CA ILE A 5 9.83 17.27 -11.12
C ILE A 5 11.35 17.12 -10.98
N LEU A 6 11.96 17.86 -10.04
CA LEU A 6 13.39 17.73 -9.75
C LEU A 6 13.78 16.33 -9.27
N ARG A 7 12.93 15.64 -8.49
CA ARG A 7 13.21 14.26 -8.01
C ARG A 7 13.25 13.26 -9.15
N ASP A 8 12.27 13.31 -10.03
CA ASP A 8 12.16 12.37 -11.16
C ASP A 8 13.30 12.61 -12.18
N LEU A 9 13.69 13.87 -12.41
CA LEU A 9 14.84 14.23 -13.24
C LEU A 9 16.18 13.77 -12.63
N LEU A 10 16.39 13.98 -11.32
CA LEU A 10 17.59 13.53 -10.63
C LEU A 10 17.70 12.00 -10.56
N GLU A 11 16.58 11.29 -10.59
CA GLU A 11 16.56 9.82 -10.60
C GLU A 11 17.24 9.22 -11.83
N SER A 12 17.03 9.83 -12.99
CA SER A 12 17.68 9.40 -14.24
C SER A 12 19.19 9.66 -14.23
N ALA A 13 19.62 10.80 -13.65
CA ALA A 13 21.02 11.20 -13.60
C ALA A 13 21.85 10.49 -12.51
N SER A 14 21.22 10.08 -11.40
CA SER A 14 21.90 9.51 -10.23
C SER A 14 22.65 8.21 -10.52
N ARG A 15 22.27 7.46 -11.57
CA ARG A 15 22.89 6.17 -11.93
C ARG A 15 24.36 6.32 -12.33
N LEU A 16 24.79 7.53 -12.70
CA LEU A 16 26.14 7.84 -13.16
C LEU A 16 27.03 8.46 -12.07
N VAL A 17 26.45 8.85 -10.92
CA VAL A 17 27.17 9.55 -9.85
C VAL A 17 27.50 8.55 -8.73
N ARG A 18 28.79 8.25 -8.50
CA ARG A 18 29.22 7.30 -7.45
C ARG A 18 29.61 7.98 -6.12
N ASP A 19 29.52 9.29 -6.06
CA ASP A 19 29.87 10.05 -4.85
C ASP A 19 28.94 9.71 -3.68
N VAL A 20 29.53 9.33 -2.55
CA VAL A 20 28.78 8.82 -1.39
C VAL A 20 27.91 9.90 -0.74
N GLN A 21 28.40 11.14 -0.66
CA GLN A 21 27.66 12.25 -0.06
C GLN A 21 26.49 12.66 -0.95
N TRP A 22 26.69 12.70 -2.26
CA TRP A 22 25.63 12.93 -3.24
C TRP A 22 24.57 11.83 -3.18
N GLN A 23 24.97 10.56 -3.12
CA GLN A 23 24.03 9.44 -3.01
C GLN A 23 23.22 9.49 -1.71
N ALA A 24 23.84 9.88 -0.59
CA ALA A 24 23.12 10.09 0.67
C ALA A 24 22.11 11.25 0.56
N ALA A 25 22.54 12.41 0.04
CA ALA A 25 21.65 13.56 -0.16
C ALA A 25 20.48 13.24 -1.11
N PHE A 26 20.75 12.50 -2.18
CA PHE A 26 19.73 12.05 -3.13
C PHE A 26 18.74 11.08 -2.50
N ARG A 27 19.19 10.11 -1.69
CA ARG A 27 18.29 9.23 -0.92
C ARG A 27 17.37 10.04 0.00
N ASN A 28 17.89 11.07 0.68
CA ASN A 28 17.07 11.92 1.55
C ASN A 28 15.96 12.64 0.79
N VAL A 29 16.29 13.10 -0.42
CA VAL A 29 15.35 13.73 -1.35
C VAL A 29 14.30 12.72 -1.81
N GLN A 30 14.68 11.46 -2.05
CA GLN A 30 13.76 10.38 -2.41
C GLN A 30 12.85 9.97 -1.25
N MET A 31 13.35 9.91 -0.02
CA MET A 31 12.59 9.51 1.16
C MET A 31 11.55 10.54 1.63
N ALA A 32 11.62 11.76 1.13
CA ALA A 32 10.65 12.79 1.47
C ALA A 32 9.24 12.41 0.96
N PRO A 33 8.18 12.73 1.72
CA PRO A 33 6.81 12.38 1.37
C PRO A 33 6.42 12.75 -0.06
N ALA A 34 5.62 11.92 -0.72
CA ALA A 34 5.00 12.20 -2.00
C ALA A 34 4.08 13.43 -1.91
N ASP A 35 3.29 13.51 -0.83
CA ASP A 35 2.53 14.70 -0.47
C ASP A 35 3.39 15.67 0.35
N ALA A 36 3.71 16.83 -0.22
CA ALA A 36 4.45 17.87 0.50
C ALA A 36 3.68 18.41 1.72
N ALA A 37 2.34 18.35 1.69
CA ALA A 37 1.45 18.77 2.75
C ALA A 37 1.03 17.62 3.69
N LEU A 38 1.73 16.48 3.65
CA LEU A 38 1.43 15.30 4.47
C LEU A 38 1.22 15.68 5.95
N ALA A 39 0.04 15.33 6.47
CA ALA A 39 -0.42 15.67 7.81
C ALA A 39 0.41 14.96 8.89
N SER A 40 0.49 15.57 10.07
CA SER A 40 1.37 15.11 11.16
C SER A 40 1.17 13.64 11.56
N PRO A 41 -0.06 13.09 11.67
CA PRO A 41 -0.24 11.66 11.97
C PRO A 41 0.38 10.74 10.90
N ALA A 42 0.22 11.06 9.62
CA ALA A 42 0.77 10.27 8.52
C ALA A 42 2.29 10.43 8.41
N ARG A 43 2.81 11.64 8.66
CA ARG A 43 4.27 11.88 8.76
C ARG A 43 4.91 11.07 9.88
N LYS A 44 4.27 11.03 11.06
CA LYS A 44 4.71 10.24 12.21
C LYS A 44 4.70 8.73 11.89
N LEU A 45 3.66 8.24 11.22
CA LEU A 45 3.60 6.85 10.75
C LEU A 45 4.76 6.57 9.80
N LEU A 46 4.96 7.38 8.75
CA LEU A 46 6.05 7.21 7.79
C LEU A 46 7.42 7.19 8.47
N GLN A 47 7.67 8.11 9.41
CA GLN A 47 8.92 8.14 10.16
C GLN A 47 9.11 6.90 11.04
N THR A 48 8.04 6.42 11.67
CA THR A 48 8.05 5.20 12.48
C THR A 48 8.41 3.99 11.61
N LEU A 49 7.82 3.88 10.43
CA LEU A 49 8.11 2.80 9.48
C LEU A 49 9.57 2.80 9.04
N TYR A 50 10.13 3.97 8.70
CA TYR A 50 11.56 4.08 8.38
C TYR A 50 12.46 3.65 9.54
N ARG A 51 12.13 4.03 10.79
CA ARG A 51 12.89 3.59 11.97
C ARG A 51 12.81 2.08 12.17
N LEU A 52 11.66 1.46 11.89
CA LEU A 52 11.46 0.02 12.07
C LEU A 52 12.10 -0.83 10.98
N GLN A 53 12.28 -0.29 9.77
CA GLN A 53 12.78 -1.07 8.64
C GLN A 53 14.12 -1.73 8.94
N GLY A 54 14.20 -3.06 8.82
CA GLY A 54 15.40 -3.83 9.17
C GLY A 54 15.46 -4.35 10.60
N GLN A 55 14.58 -3.90 11.51
CA GLN A 55 14.53 -4.35 12.90
C GLN A 55 13.45 -5.41 13.17
N GLY A 56 12.47 -5.52 12.27
CA GLY A 56 11.37 -6.47 12.37
C GLY A 56 10.39 -6.27 11.21
N MET A 57 9.51 -7.24 11.04
CA MET A 57 8.44 -7.26 10.06
C MET A 57 7.11 -6.96 10.73
N ILE A 58 6.43 -5.89 10.33
CA ILE A 58 5.07 -5.61 10.78
C ILE A 58 4.13 -6.68 10.20
N SER A 59 3.43 -7.41 11.08
CA SER A 59 2.41 -8.38 10.68
C SER A 59 1.16 -7.69 10.16
N GLY A 60 0.55 -8.25 9.10
CA GLY A 60 -0.65 -7.71 8.50
C GLY A 60 -1.67 -8.78 8.17
N GLN A 61 -2.95 -8.40 8.25
CA GLN A 61 -4.09 -9.20 7.81
C GLN A 61 -5.06 -8.30 7.03
N HIS A 62 -5.54 -8.77 5.88
CA HIS A 62 -6.57 -8.10 5.11
C HIS A 62 -7.96 -8.64 5.44
N ASP A 63 -8.97 -7.79 5.40
CA ASP A 63 -10.38 -8.10 5.53
C ASP A 63 -11.18 -7.45 4.40
N TYR A 64 -12.25 -8.13 3.96
CA TYR A 64 -13.05 -7.71 2.81
C TYR A 64 -14.03 -6.58 3.16
N LEU A 65 -14.61 -5.95 2.14
CA LEU A 65 -15.51 -4.81 2.30
C LEU A 65 -16.76 -5.17 3.11
N GLU A 66 -17.31 -6.36 2.87
CA GLU A 66 -18.52 -6.89 3.49
C GLU A 66 -18.33 -7.39 4.92
N SER A 67 -17.09 -7.76 5.30
CA SER A 67 -16.75 -8.28 6.62
C SER A 67 -15.40 -7.73 7.13
N PRO A 68 -15.32 -6.42 7.46
CA PRO A 68 -14.04 -5.71 7.67
C PRO A 68 -13.31 -6.02 8.97
N ASP A 69 -13.65 -7.11 9.66
CA ASP A 69 -13.06 -7.51 10.94
C ASP A 69 -12.93 -9.05 11.09
N GLU A 70 -13.36 -9.85 10.10
CA GLU A 70 -13.55 -11.29 10.22
C GLU A 70 -12.24 -12.06 10.44
N PHE A 71 -11.31 -11.96 9.49
CA PHE A 71 -10.03 -12.65 9.52
C PHE A 71 -9.08 -12.04 10.54
N SER A 72 -9.13 -10.72 10.75
CA SER A 72 -8.41 -10.07 11.84
C SER A 72 -8.86 -10.57 13.22
N ALA A 73 -10.16 -10.76 13.44
CA ALA A 73 -10.68 -11.36 14.68
C ALA A 73 -10.33 -12.84 14.79
N ARG A 74 -10.42 -13.60 13.68
CA ARG A 74 -10.02 -15.01 13.65
C ARG A 74 -8.54 -15.18 13.98
N LEU A 75 -7.67 -14.33 13.43
CA LEU A 75 -6.23 -14.31 13.72
C LEU A 75 -5.96 -14.11 15.21
N LYS A 76 -6.70 -13.21 15.87
CA LYS A 76 -6.62 -13.03 17.32
C LYS A 76 -7.01 -14.30 18.08
N THR A 77 -8.08 -14.97 17.67
CA THR A 77 -8.52 -16.24 18.28
C THR A 77 -7.49 -17.35 18.09
N THR A 78 -6.93 -17.49 16.88
CA THR A 78 -5.96 -18.55 16.57
C THR A 78 -4.61 -18.30 17.22
N SER A 79 -4.03 -17.11 17.08
CA SER A 79 -2.66 -16.82 17.53
C SER A 79 -2.56 -16.26 18.95
N GLY A 80 -3.66 -15.73 19.49
CA GLY A 80 -3.64 -14.93 20.71
C GLY A 80 -3.15 -13.49 20.50
N GLN A 81 -2.83 -13.07 19.27
CA GLN A 81 -2.29 -11.75 18.94
C GLN A 81 -3.10 -11.07 17.82
N TYR A 82 -3.15 -9.73 17.85
CA TYR A 82 -3.61 -8.97 16.68
C TYR A 82 -2.42 -8.66 15.77
N ALA A 83 -2.62 -8.76 14.45
CA ALA A 83 -1.69 -8.18 13.48
C ALA A 83 -1.48 -6.68 13.76
N ALA A 84 -0.31 -6.13 13.43
CA ALA A 84 -0.07 -4.70 13.62
C ALA A 84 -0.77 -3.85 12.56
N LEU A 85 -0.79 -4.34 11.32
CA LEU A 85 -1.43 -3.72 10.18
C LEU A 85 -2.76 -4.43 9.87
N HIS A 86 -3.81 -3.65 9.64
CA HIS A 86 -5.10 -4.14 9.18
C HIS A 86 -5.37 -3.55 7.80
N GLY A 87 -5.53 -4.44 6.82
CA GLY A 87 -5.92 -4.10 5.47
C GLY A 87 -7.42 -4.14 5.28
N TYR A 88 -7.94 -3.09 4.67
CA TYR A 88 -9.35 -2.99 4.31
C TYR A 88 -9.53 -2.85 2.80
N GLU A 89 -10.74 -3.11 2.33
CA GLU A 89 -11.18 -2.90 0.96
C GLU A 89 -12.20 -1.76 0.85
N LEU A 90 -12.17 -0.98 -0.23
CA LEU A 90 -13.18 0.05 -0.55
C LEU A 90 -13.94 -0.24 -1.87
N GLY A 91 -13.54 -1.28 -2.59
CA GLY A 91 -14.07 -1.77 -3.85
C GLY A 91 -15.26 -2.68 -3.66
N ALA A 92 -16.39 -2.30 -4.25
CA ALA A 92 -17.59 -3.12 -4.29
C ALA A 92 -17.58 -3.98 -5.55
N ILE A 93 -17.63 -5.30 -5.38
CA ILE A 93 -17.41 -6.28 -6.45
C ILE A 93 -18.46 -7.39 -6.51
N GLU A 94 -19.48 -7.34 -5.65
CA GLU A 94 -20.50 -8.39 -5.47
C GLU A 94 -21.89 -7.97 -5.94
N ASN A 95 -21.97 -7.01 -6.88
CA ASN A 95 -23.21 -6.41 -7.35
C ASN A 95 -24.01 -5.70 -6.24
N GLN A 96 -23.32 -5.11 -5.27
CA GLN A 96 -23.94 -4.35 -4.21
C GLN A 96 -24.74 -3.15 -4.75
N THR A 97 -25.88 -2.86 -4.14
CA THR A 97 -26.63 -1.60 -4.33
C THR A 97 -25.85 -0.42 -3.74
N GLU A 98 -26.14 0.81 -4.19
CA GLU A 98 -25.50 2.01 -3.64
C GLU A 98 -25.64 2.14 -2.11
N GLN A 99 -26.78 1.72 -1.55
CA GLN A 99 -27.02 1.71 -0.11
C GLN A 99 -26.11 0.72 0.60
N GLN A 100 -25.93 -0.49 0.05
CA GLN A 100 -25.01 -1.50 0.60
C GLN A 100 -23.58 -1.00 0.57
N ILE A 101 -23.13 -0.43 -0.57
CA ILE A 101 -21.78 0.13 -0.72
C ILE A 101 -21.54 1.22 0.33
N SER A 102 -22.49 2.14 0.50
CA SER A 102 -22.40 3.22 1.49
C SER A 102 -22.28 2.69 2.93
N SER A 103 -23.13 1.72 3.29
CA SER A 103 -23.13 1.09 4.62
C SER A 103 -21.85 0.32 4.90
N GLN A 104 -21.40 -0.51 3.95
CA GLN A 104 -20.18 -1.31 4.08
C GLN A 104 -18.94 -0.41 4.19
N ARG A 105 -18.81 0.62 3.33
CA ARG A 105 -17.72 1.60 3.44
C ARG A 105 -17.74 2.36 4.77
N GLN A 106 -18.93 2.63 5.34
CA GLN A 106 -19.02 3.22 6.68
C GLN A 106 -18.52 2.25 7.75
N ALA A 107 -18.87 0.96 7.68
CA ALA A 107 -18.36 -0.05 8.60
C ALA A 107 -16.82 -0.19 8.53
N VAL A 108 -16.24 -0.14 7.32
CA VAL A 108 -14.79 -0.07 7.11
C VAL A 108 -14.18 1.16 7.80
N VAL A 109 -14.75 2.34 7.59
CA VAL A 109 -14.27 3.59 8.22
C VAL A 109 -14.30 3.48 9.74
N ASP A 110 -15.40 2.99 10.31
CA ASP A 110 -15.56 2.86 11.75
C ASP A 110 -14.56 1.84 12.33
N SER A 111 -14.35 0.69 11.65
CA SER A 111 -13.34 -0.28 12.05
C SER A 111 -11.93 0.31 11.99
N ALA A 112 -11.57 0.97 10.89
CA ALA A 112 -10.25 1.57 10.72
C ALA A 112 -9.94 2.63 11.79
N ILE A 113 -10.93 3.44 12.20
CA ILE A 113 -10.80 4.38 13.32
C ILE A 113 -10.51 3.63 14.63
N ARG A 114 -11.30 2.58 14.95
CA ARG A 114 -11.07 1.77 16.16
C ARG A 114 -9.70 1.09 16.15
N TRP A 115 -9.29 0.57 15.00
CA TRP A 115 -8.00 -0.11 14.84
C TRP A 115 -6.83 0.83 15.07
N HIS A 116 -6.91 2.04 14.50
CA HIS A 116 -5.90 3.08 14.70
C HIS A 116 -5.83 3.53 16.16
N GLN A 117 -6.99 3.77 16.80
CA GLN A 117 -7.06 4.12 18.23
C GLN A 117 -6.48 3.04 19.14
N ALA A 118 -6.57 1.76 18.74
CA ALA A 118 -5.94 0.63 19.43
C ALA A 118 -4.44 0.48 19.15
N GLY A 119 -3.81 1.44 18.47
CA GLY A 119 -2.39 1.48 18.15
C GLY A 119 -1.99 0.74 16.87
N GLY A 120 -2.96 0.35 16.04
CA GLY A 120 -2.72 -0.34 14.77
C GLY A 120 -2.46 0.58 13.59
N ILE A 121 -1.95 -0.01 12.51
CA ILE A 121 -1.74 0.63 11.21
C ILE A 121 -2.91 0.28 10.30
N VAL A 122 -3.40 1.26 9.55
CA VAL A 122 -4.48 1.09 8.57
C VAL A 122 -3.87 1.12 7.16
N THR A 123 -4.15 0.09 6.36
CA THR A 123 -3.95 0.12 4.91
C THR A 123 -5.27 -0.11 4.19
N MET A 124 -5.44 0.48 3.02
CA MET A 124 -6.65 0.33 2.23
C MET A 124 -6.31 0.03 0.77
N SER A 125 -6.93 -1.03 0.26
CA SER A 125 -6.97 -1.41 -1.15
C SER A 125 -8.21 -0.84 -1.82
N TYR A 126 -8.19 -0.83 -3.16
CA TYR A 126 -9.37 -0.45 -3.92
C TYR A 126 -9.49 -1.24 -5.22
N HIS A 127 -10.22 -2.35 -5.18
CA HIS A 127 -10.70 -3.05 -6.37
C HIS A 127 -11.80 -2.23 -7.06
N GLN A 128 -11.39 -1.19 -7.79
CA GLN A 128 -12.30 -0.32 -8.52
C GLN A 128 -12.91 -1.06 -9.71
N ASN A 129 -14.22 -1.29 -9.70
CA ASN A 129 -14.95 -1.70 -10.90
C ASN A 129 -14.83 -0.61 -11.97
N LEU A 130 -14.81 -0.99 -13.25
CA LEU A 130 -14.67 -0.05 -14.36
C LEU A 130 -15.70 1.08 -14.23
N PRO A 131 -15.29 2.37 -14.11
CA PRO A 131 -16.23 3.44 -13.80
C PRO A 131 -17.38 3.56 -14.81
N GLY A 132 -18.61 3.68 -14.32
CA GLY A 132 -19.82 3.70 -15.16
C GLY A 132 -20.39 2.31 -15.46
N THR A 133 -19.87 1.25 -14.85
CA THR A 133 -20.42 -0.11 -14.92
C THR A 133 -20.94 -0.57 -13.56
N ALA A 134 -21.62 -1.72 -13.52
CA ALA A 134 -22.06 -2.33 -12.27
C ALA A 134 -20.85 -2.68 -11.35
N PRO A 135 -21.02 -2.67 -10.01
CA PRO A 135 -19.99 -3.05 -9.04
C PRO A 135 -19.82 -4.57 -8.98
N ALA A 136 -19.39 -5.15 -10.10
CA ALA A 136 -19.21 -6.58 -10.28
C ALA A 136 -17.73 -6.90 -10.47
N TRP A 137 -17.28 -8.04 -9.93
CA TRP A 137 -15.92 -8.53 -10.12
C TRP A 137 -15.50 -8.59 -11.59
N SER A 138 -16.41 -9.00 -12.48
CA SER A 138 -16.15 -9.03 -13.93
C SER A 138 -15.79 -7.67 -14.53
N ASN A 139 -16.24 -6.57 -13.93
CA ASN A 139 -15.88 -5.21 -14.35
C ASN A 139 -14.59 -4.70 -13.67
N VAL A 140 -14.07 -5.42 -12.67
CA VAL A 140 -12.72 -5.20 -12.14
C VAL A 140 -11.73 -6.03 -12.95
N SER A 141 -12.03 -7.32 -13.12
CA SER A 141 -11.16 -8.36 -13.66
C SER A 141 -11.21 -8.48 -15.19
N MET A 142 -11.51 -7.39 -15.89
CA MET A 142 -11.55 -7.33 -17.36
C MET A 142 -10.30 -6.65 -17.89
N SER A 143 -9.90 -6.94 -19.12
CA SER A 143 -8.84 -6.18 -19.80
C SER A 143 -9.44 -5.15 -20.75
N LEU A 144 -8.80 -3.98 -20.85
CA LEU A 144 -9.11 -2.96 -21.84
C LEU A 144 -8.03 -2.90 -22.93
N SER A 145 -8.43 -2.52 -24.14
CA SER A 145 -7.49 -2.01 -25.14
C SER A 145 -6.86 -0.70 -24.67
N GLU A 146 -5.68 -0.34 -25.17
CA GLU A 146 -5.05 0.97 -24.88
C GLU A 146 -5.95 2.13 -25.31
N ALA A 147 -6.69 1.98 -26.43
CA ALA A 147 -7.61 3.00 -26.92
C ALA A 147 -8.82 3.21 -25.99
N ASP A 148 -9.37 2.14 -25.41
CA ASP A 148 -10.47 2.23 -24.46
C ASP A 148 -10.00 2.74 -23.10
N PHE A 149 -8.85 2.29 -22.63
CA PHE A 149 -8.20 2.80 -21.43
C PHE A 149 -7.92 4.31 -21.55
N ALA A 150 -7.42 4.77 -22.69
CA ALA A 150 -7.15 6.18 -22.96
C ALA A 150 -8.39 7.07 -22.76
N LYS A 151 -9.61 6.56 -22.99
CA LYS A 151 -10.84 7.32 -22.73
C LYS A 151 -10.98 7.68 -21.26
N TYR A 152 -10.62 6.79 -20.33
CA TYR A 152 -10.73 7.05 -18.88
C TYR A 152 -9.72 8.07 -18.37
N ILE A 153 -8.58 8.23 -19.04
CA ILE A 153 -7.51 9.17 -18.65
C ILE A 153 -7.47 10.45 -19.52
N THR A 154 -8.44 10.63 -20.43
CA THR A 154 -8.54 11.82 -21.29
C THR A 154 -9.65 12.75 -20.81
N PRO A 155 -9.33 13.97 -20.33
CA PRO A 155 -10.34 14.93 -19.91
C PRO A 155 -11.41 15.19 -20.98
N GLY A 156 -12.66 15.29 -20.55
CA GLY A 156 -13.80 15.63 -21.41
C GLY A 156 -14.60 14.43 -21.94
N THR A 157 -14.02 13.21 -21.97
CA THR A 157 -14.75 12.00 -22.35
C THR A 157 -15.81 11.64 -21.29
N VAL A 158 -16.77 10.79 -21.67
CA VAL A 158 -17.79 10.26 -20.74
C VAL A 158 -17.14 9.37 -19.69
N GLN A 159 -16.18 8.53 -20.10
CA GLN A 159 -15.43 7.61 -19.25
C GLN A 159 -14.59 8.34 -18.19
N TYR A 160 -13.92 9.43 -18.58
CA TYR A 160 -13.19 10.27 -17.63
C TYR A 160 -14.11 10.90 -16.59
N LYS A 161 -15.28 11.42 -17.01
CA LYS A 161 -16.27 11.98 -16.06
C LYS A 161 -16.78 10.91 -15.09
N ALA A 162 -17.03 9.70 -15.57
CA ALA A 162 -17.41 8.56 -14.73
C ALA A 162 -16.30 8.18 -13.74
N LEU A 163 -15.04 8.12 -14.19
CA LEU A 163 -13.88 7.88 -13.32
C LEU A 163 -13.80 8.92 -12.21
N ILE A 164 -13.84 10.21 -12.57
CA ILE A 164 -13.77 11.30 -11.58
C ILE A 164 -14.90 11.21 -10.56
N ALA A 165 -16.14 10.93 -11.00
CA ALA A 165 -17.27 10.79 -10.10
C ALA A 165 -17.09 9.63 -9.10
N GLU A 166 -16.59 8.47 -9.56
CA GLU A 166 -16.32 7.34 -8.67
C GLU A 166 -15.15 7.60 -7.72
N LEU A 167 -14.10 8.26 -8.20
CA LEU A 167 -12.99 8.69 -7.33
C LEU A 167 -13.48 9.65 -6.24
N ASP A 168 -14.36 10.59 -6.57
CA ASP A 168 -14.94 11.54 -5.62
C ASP A 168 -15.81 10.87 -4.56
N LYS A 169 -16.57 9.82 -4.91
CA LYS A 169 -17.34 9.03 -3.95
C LYS A 169 -16.41 8.34 -2.95
N THR A 170 -15.38 7.64 -3.42
CA THR A 170 -14.44 6.91 -2.56
C THR A 170 -13.60 7.86 -1.70
N ALA A 171 -13.28 9.06 -2.21
CA ALA A 171 -12.59 10.09 -1.44
C ALA A 171 -13.34 10.52 -0.16
N GLN A 172 -14.68 10.39 -0.11
CA GLN A 172 -15.46 10.72 1.08
C GLN A 172 -15.14 9.80 2.27
N SER A 173 -14.93 8.50 2.03
CA SER A 173 -14.50 7.57 3.09
C SER A 173 -13.13 7.94 3.62
N LEU A 174 -12.18 8.24 2.73
CA LEU A 174 -10.83 8.68 3.10
C LEU A 174 -10.86 10.03 3.84
N LYS A 175 -11.78 10.93 3.49
CA LYS A 175 -11.98 12.21 4.20
C LYS A 175 -12.46 12.01 5.63
N LYS A 176 -13.38 11.05 5.87
CA LYS A 176 -13.82 10.70 7.24
C LYS A 176 -12.64 10.23 8.09
N LEU A 177 -11.77 9.39 7.53
CA LEU A 177 -10.53 8.95 8.19
C LEU A 177 -9.57 10.11 8.45
N ALA A 178 -9.41 11.01 7.47
CA ALA A 178 -8.59 12.21 7.62
C ALA A 178 -9.08 13.09 8.78
N ASN A 179 -10.40 13.31 8.86
CA ASN A 179 -11.04 14.10 9.91
C ASN A 179 -10.89 13.43 11.29
N ALA A 180 -10.83 12.10 11.35
CA ALA A 180 -10.56 11.34 12.57
C ALA A 180 -9.06 11.24 12.91
N GLY A 181 -8.18 11.86 12.13
CA GLY A 181 -6.73 11.84 12.33
C GLY A 181 -6.06 10.51 11.97
N VAL A 182 -6.75 9.62 11.22
CA VAL A 182 -6.25 8.30 10.87
C VAL A 182 -5.35 8.38 9.63
N PRO A 183 -4.05 8.07 9.75
CA PRO A 183 -3.18 7.90 8.59
C PRO A 183 -3.48 6.57 7.88
N VAL A 184 -3.42 6.58 6.55
CA VAL A 184 -3.76 5.42 5.72
C VAL A 184 -2.63 5.12 4.75
N LEU A 185 -2.13 3.88 4.76
CA LEU A 185 -1.33 3.32 3.67
C LEU A 185 -2.28 3.02 2.49
N TRP A 186 -2.40 3.96 1.55
CA TRP A 186 -3.32 3.93 0.43
C TRP A 186 -2.70 3.17 -0.75
N ARG A 187 -3.27 2.01 -1.11
CA ARG A 187 -2.73 1.09 -2.12
C ARG A 187 -3.70 0.94 -3.31
N PRO A 188 -3.89 1.99 -4.13
CA PRO A 188 -4.79 1.93 -5.27
C PRO A 188 -4.16 1.23 -6.46
N TYR A 189 -5.01 0.67 -7.33
CA TYR A 189 -4.59 0.10 -8.61
C TYR A 189 -3.39 -0.85 -8.49
N HIS A 190 -3.43 -1.72 -7.48
CA HIS A 190 -2.42 -2.75 -7.23
C HIS A 190 -2.36 -3.76 -8.38
N GLU A 191 -1.24 -4.48 -8.45
CA GLU A 191 -0.93 -5.48 -9.48
C GLU A 191 -1.05 -4.97 -10.92
N MET A 192 -0.75 -3.68 -11.14
CA MET A 192 -0.90 -3.01 -12.43
C MET A 192 -0.03 -3.60 -13.56
N ASN A 193 1.03 -4.32 -13.21
CA ASN A 193 1.88 -5.03 -14.16
C ASN A 193 1.27 -6.38 -14.60
N GLY A 194 0.20 -6.85 -13.93
CA GLY A 194 -0.61 -8.00 -14.33
C GLY A 194 -1.66 -7.64 -15.39
N GLY A 195 -2.06 -8.61 -16.20
CA GLY A 195 -3.04 -8.43 -17.27
C GLY A 195 -4.51 -8.62 -16.87
N TRP A 196 -4.80 -8.85 -15.59
CA TRP A 196 -6.11 -9.30 -15.11
C TRP A 196 -7.04 -8.19 -14.62
N PHE A 197 -6.54 -6.96 -14.44
CA PHE A 197 -7.38 -5.80 -14.09
C PHE A 197 -7.53 -4.83 -15.26
N TRP A 198 -8.59 -4.01 -15.26
CA TRP A 198 -8.83 -3.07 -16.37
C TRP A 198 -7.75 -1.99 -16.48
N TRP A 199 -7.06 -1.70 -15.37
CA TRP A 199 -5.88 -0.82 -15.31
C TRP A 199 -4.56 -1.54 -15.62
N GLY A 200 -4.60 -2.87 -15.71
CA GLY A 200 -3.44 -3.74 -15.85
C GLY A 200 -2.83 -3.71 -17.26
N ARG A 201 -1.50 -3.83 -17.32
CA ARG A 201 -0.70 -3.82 -18.56
C ARG A 201 -1.02 -2.66 -19.49
N LYS A 202 -1.01 -1.45 -18.93
CA LYS A 202 -1.18 -0.19 -19.68
C LYS A 202 0.13 0.59 -19.67
N SER A 203 0.67 0.83 -20.87
CA SER A 203 1.83 1.72 -21.06
C SER A 203 1.59 3.12 -20.51
N SER A 204 0.33 3.53 -20.43
CA SER A 204 -0.12 4.81 -19.90
C SER A 204 -0.61 4.74 -18.44
N PHE A 205 -0.34 3.65 -17.71
CA PHE A 205 -0.73 3.45 -16.31
C PHE A 205 -0.35 4.63 -15.40
N SER A 206 0.86 5.17 -15.56
CA SER A 206 1.34 6.31 -14.75
C SER A 206 0.43 7.54 -14.87
N LYS A 207 -0.28 7.73 -16.00
CA LYS A 207 -1.28 8.81 -16.14
C LYS A 207 -2.50 8.58 -15.25
N LEU A 208 -2.97 7.33 -15.11
CA LEU A 208 -4.08 6.98 -14.21
C LEU A 208 -3.67 7.17 -12.75
N TRP A 209 -2.47 6.69 -12.37
CA TRP A 209 -1.90 6.94 -11.04
C TRP A 209 -1.83 8.44 -10.74
N ASN A 210 -1.28 9.21 -11.67
CA ASN A 210 -1.15 10.66 -11.55
C ASN A 210 -2.49 11.36 -11.38
N LEU A 211 -3.50 10.94 -12.14
CA LEU A 211 -4.86 11.47 -12.05
C LEU A 211 -5.45 11.26 -10.66
N MET A 212 -5.38 10.05 -10.10
CA MET A 212 -5.87 9.79 -8.74
C MET A 212 -5.04 10.56 -7.71
N PHE A 213 -3.72 10.57 -7.85
CA PHE A 213 -2.82 11.33 -6.98
C PHE A 213 -3.22 12.80 -6.89
N ASP A 214 -3.41 13.45 -8.04
CA ASP A 214 -3.77 14.86 -8.09
C ASP A 214 -5.22 15.08 -7.60
N ARG A 215 -6.14 14.16 -7.93
CA ARG A 215 -7.53 14.25 -7.44
C ARG A 215 -7.62 14.13 -5.93
N TYR A 216 -6.88 13.21 -5.31
CA TYR A 216 -6.95 12.96 -3.86
C TYR A 216 -6.11 13.95 -3.06
N THR A 217 -4.85 14.16 -3.49
CA THR A 217 -3.90 14.98 -2.74
C THR A 217 -4.10 16.48 -2.99
N VAL A 218 -4.34 16.89 -4.24
CA VAL A 218 -4.41 18.31 -4.62
C VAL A 218 -5.84 18.84 -4.55
N TYR A 219 -6.81 18.13 -5.11
CA TYR A 219 -8.20 18.58 -5.14
C TYR A 219 -8.95 18.30 -3.83
N HIS A 220 -8.98 17.04 -3.35
CA HIS A 220 -9.67 16.67 -2.10
C HIS A 220 -8.90 16.98 -0.82
N LYS A 221 -7.62 17.34 -0.92
CA LYS A 221 -6.73 17.66 0.22
C LYS A 221 -6.67 16.52 1.23
N LEU A 222 -6.56 15.28 0.75
CA LEU A 222 -6.40 14.08 1.58
C LEU A 222 -4.94 13.92 2.00
N HIS A 223 -4.53 14.73 2.97
CA HIS A 223 -3.16 14.78 3.47
C HIS A 223 -2.82 13.67 4.49
N ASN A 224 -3.74 12.74 4.72
CA ASN A 224 -3.54 11.58 5.61
C ASN A 224 -3.10 10.31 4.86
N LEU A 225 -2.94 10.37 3.53
CA LEU A 225 -2.59 9.22 2.71
C LEU A 225 -1.08 9.12 2.51
N LEU A 226 -0.55 7.92 2.74
CA LEU A 226 0.77 7.50 2.27
C LEU A 226 0.57 6.62 1.05
N TRP A 227 1.19 6.99 -0.07
CA TRP A 227 0.94 6.35 -1.37
C TRP A 227 1.76 5.06 -1.52
N VAL A 228 1.08 3.93 -1.62
CA VAL A 228 1.67 2.60 -1.75
C VAL A 228 1.51 2.10 -3.19
N TRP A 229 2.62 2.04 -3.93
CA TRP A 229 2.66 1.41 -5.24
C TRP A 229 2.95 -0.08 -5.08
N SER A 230 2.01 -0.94 -5.50
CA SER A 230 2.05 -2.39 -5.24
C SER A 230 1.86 -3.19 -6.52
N PRO A 231 2.92 -3.43 -7.31
CA PRO A 231 2.92 -4.43 -8.40
C PRO A 231 2.79 -5.86 -7.87
N ASN A 232 2.49 -6.79 -8.77
CA ASN A 232 2.63 -8.23 -8.55
C ASN A 232 4.09 -8.66 -8.79
N ALA A 233 4.58 -9.63 -8.03
CA ALA A 233 5.85 -10.29 -8.33
C ALA A 233 5.85 -10.87 -9.74
N LYS A 234 6.93 -10.69 -10.50
CA LYS A 234 6.95 -11.10 -11.90
C LYS A 234 6.74 -12.62 -12.05
N ASN A 235 5.68 -12.99 -12.76
CA ASN A 235 5.37 -14.33 -13.23
C ASN A 235 5.04 -14.34 -14.73
N GLU A 236 4.50 -15.44 -15.26
CA GLU A 236 4.15 -15.58 -16.68
C GLU A 236 3.00 -14.65 -17.15
N TRP A 237 2.18 -14.17 -16.22
CA TRP A 237 0.99 -13.35 -16.48
C TRP A 237 1.19 -11.85 -16.19
N SER A 238 2.38 -11.46 -15.73
CA SER A 238 2.71 -10.09 -15.36
C SER A 238 4.03 -9.63 -15.98
N ASP A 239 4.14 -8.35 -16.26
CA ASP A 239 5.35 -7.72 -16.78
C ASP A 239 6.33 -7.35 -15.65
N GLU A 240 7.50 -6.82 -16.01
CA GLU A 240 8.45 -6.30 -15.03
C GLU A 240 7.83 -5.15 -14.22
N PRO A 241 7.83 -5.21 -12.87
CA PRO A 241 7.26 -4.16 -12.04
C PRO A 241 7.76 -2.75 -12.38
N ALA A 242 9.07 -2.60 -12.63
CA ALA A 242 9.70 -1.29 -12.84
C ALA A 242 9.12 -0.52 -14.04
N ASP A 243 8.56 -1.21 -15.04
CA ASP A 243 7.98 -0.58 -16.24
C ASP A 243 6.70 0.23 -15.93
N TYR A 244 6.09 -0.02 -14.76
CA TYR A 244 4.85 0.62 -14.32
C TYR A 244 5.05 1.57 -13.14
N TYR A 245 6.30 1.85 -12.75
CA TYR A 245 6.60 2.74 -11.63
C TYR A 245 6.25 4.20 -11.98
N PRO A 246 5.34 4.86 -11.25
CA PRO A 246 4.85 6.20 -11.60
C PRO A 246 5.85 7.34 -11.26
N GLY A 247 7.02 6.98 -10.74
CA GLY A 247 8.05 7.91 -10.30
C GLY A 247 8.01 8.17 -8.79
N ALA A 248 9.18 8.41 -8.23
CA ALA A 248 9.35 8.49 -6.79
C ALA A 248 8.74 9.75 -6.14
N GLY A 249 8.42 10.78 -6.94
CA GLY A 249 7.70 11.96 -6.48
C GLY A 249 6.23 11.73 -6.08
N LYS A 250 5.66 10.55 -6.38
CA LYS A 250 4.25 10.20 -6.12
C LYS A 250 4.05 8.85 -5.41
N VAL A 251 5.11 8.32 -4.80
CA VAL A 251 5.11 7.05 -4.06
C VAL A 251 5.83 7.24 -2.73
N ASP A 252 5.24 6.76 -1.64
CA ASP A 252 5.87 6.73 -0.30
C ASP A 252 6.42 5.34 0.04
N VAL A 253 5.71 4.28 -0.38
CA VAL A 253 6.05 2.87 -0.13
C VAL A 253 5.96 2.07 -1.43
N LEU A 254 6.94 1.22 -1.68
CA LEU A 254 6.94 0.25 -2.76
C LEU A 254 6.59 -1.13 -2.19
N ALA A 255 5.37 -1.59 -2.39
CA ALA A 255 4.96 -2.93 -2.01
C ALA A 255 5.13 -3.91 -3.19
N LEU A 256 5.14 -5.20 -2.91
CA LEU A 256 5.11 -6.26 -3.92
C LEU A 256 4.16 -7.37 -3.45
N ASP A 257 3.22 -7.75 -4.30
CA ASP A 257 2.29 -8.84 -4.02
C ASP A 257 2.97 -10.17 -4.40
N ILE A 258 3.10 -11.09 -3.43
CA ILE A 258 3.87 -12.33 -3.56
C ILE A 258 3.00 -13.51 -3.14
N TYR A 259 2.59 -14.29 -4.12
CA TYR A 259 1.80 -15.51 -3.93
C TYR A 259 2.64 -16.77 -4.17
N GLU A 260 2.07 -17.93 -3.84
CA GLU A 260 2.67 -19.26 -4.08
C GLU A 260 4.01 -19.46 -3.35
N ALA A 261 4.15 -18.82 -2.18
CA ALA A 261 5.39 -18.79 -1.40
C ALA A 261 6.65 -18.35 -2.19
N ASP A 262 6.51 -17.56 -3.27
CA ASP A 262 7.62 -17.14 -4.13
C ASP A 262 8.49 -16.02 -3.54
N PHE A 263 8.89 -16.12 -2.26
CA PHE A 263 9.67 -15.11 -1.54
C PHE A 263 11.16 -15.12 -1.95
N LYS A 264 11.47 -14.91 -3.24
CA LYS A 264 12.83 -14.90 -3.78
C LYS A 264 13.63 -13.68 -3.32
N GLN A 265 14.94 -13.86 -3.12
CA GLN A 265 15.86 -12.77 -2.83
C GLN A 265 15.87 -11.70 -3.93
N SER A 266 15.75 -12.12 -5.20
CA SER A 266 15.71 -11.21 -6.34
C SER A 266 14.56 -10.22 -6.28
N HIS A 267 13.40 -10.63 -5.77
CA HIS A 267 12.23 -9.74 -5.62
C HIS A 267 12.52 -8.65 -4.59
N HIS A 268 13.07 -9.03 -3.44
CA HIS A 268 13.51 -8.09 -2.40
C HIS A 268 14.54 -7.10 -2.94
N ASP A 269 15.59 -7.58 -3.59
CA ASP A 269 16.69 -6.73 -4.06
C ASP A 269 16.23 -5.80 -5.20
N ALA A 270 15.36 -6.27 -6.09
CA ALA A 270 14.77 -5.45 -7.14
C ALA A 270 13.96 -4.27 -6.56
N MET A 271 13.06 -4.55 -5.61
CA MET A 271 12.25 -3.51 -4.97
C MET A 271 13.12 -2.55 -4.15
N TRP A 272 14.12 -3.06 -3.42
CA TRP A 272 15.05 -2.24 -2.65
C TRP A 272 15.85 -1.28 -3.56
N ASN A 273 16.37 -1.81 -4.67
CA ASN A 273 17.14 -1.04 -5.64
C ASN A 273 16.28 0.00 -6.37
N LEU A 274 15.02 -0.32 -6.67
CA LEU A 274 14.07 0.61 -7.29
C LEU A 274 13.64 1.72 -6.30
N GLY A 275 13.38 1.36 -5.05
CA GLY A 275 12.89 2.29 -4.02
C GLY A 275 13.93 3.31 -3.57
N ARG A 276 15.24 3.03 -3.75
CA ARG A 276 16.35 3.98 -3.53
C ARG A 276 16.29 4.66 -2.16
N GLY A 277 16.03 3.88 -1.12
CA GLY A 277 15.92 4.34 0.27
C GLY A 277 14.48 4.49 0.76
N LYS A 278 13.47 4.45 -0.12
CA LYS A 278 12.07 4.35 0.29
C LYS A 278 11.77 2.98 0.94
N LEU A 279 10.65 2.93 1.65
CA LEU A 279 10.16 1.70 2.27
C LEU A 279 9.80 0.68 1.18
N ILE A 280 10.16 -0.57 1.42
CA ILE A 280 9.62 -1.71 0.67
C ILE A 280 8.76 -2.59 1.57
N ALA A 281 7.75 -3.26 1.02
CA ALA A 281 6.86 -4.15 1.77
C ALA A 281 6.35 -5.33 0.92
N ILE A 282 5.83 -6.37 1.58
CA ILE A 282 5.03 -7.41 0.95
C ILE A 282 3.58 -6.93 1.01
N GLY A 283 3.02 -6.52 -0.13
CA GLY A 283 1.71 -5.89 -0.21
C GLY A 283 0.60 -6.88 0.09
N GLU A 284 0.70 -8.08 -0.49
CA GLU A 284 -0.19 -9.20 -0.29
C GLU A 284 0.59 -10.53 -0.33
N ASN A 285 0.12 -11.52 0.42
CA ASN A 285 0.56 -12.91 0.30
C ASN A 285 -0.53 -13.91 0.69
N GLY A 286 -0.40 -15.14 0.20
CA GLY A 286 -1.18 -16.30 0.66
C GLY A 286 -0.45 -17.05 1.77
N GLU A 287 0.59 -17.77 1.38
CA GLU A 287 1.50 -18.46 2.30
C GLU A 287 2.29 -17.44 3.13
N LEU A 288 2.47 -17.69 4.42
CA LEU A 288 3.24 -16.82 5.31
C LEU A 288 4.74 -16.96 4.98
N PRO A 289 5.48 -15.84 4.84
CA PRO A 289 6.93 -15.90 4.63
C PRO A 289 7.65 -16.40 5.88
N SER A 290 8.76 -17.11 5.69
CA SER A 290 9.60 -17.57 6.81
C SER A 290 10.26 -16.40 7.54
N PRO A 291 9.95 -16.13 8.83
CA PRO A 291 10.58 -15.04 9.57
C PRO A 291 12.11 -15.13 9.61
N ALA A 292 12.66 -16.35 9.65
CA ALA A 292 14.10 -16.58 9.61
C ALA A 292 14.75 -16.13 8.29
N VAL A 293 14.10 -16.38 7.15
CA VAL A 293 14.57 -15.90 5.84
C VAL A 293 14.49 -14.37 5.78
N LEU A 294 13.36 -13.80 6.20
CA LEU A 294 13.16 -12.36 6.23
C LEU A 294 14.23 -11.67 7.09
N ALA A 295 14.48 -12.15 8.31
CA ALA A 295 15.49 -11.59 9.20
C ALA A 295 16.91 -11.69 8.62
N LYS A 296 17.23 -12.82 7.97
CA LYS A 296 18.59 -13.10 7.48
C LYS A 296 18.91 -12.29 6.23
N THR A 297 18.12 -12.44 5.16
CA THR A 297 18.48 -11.97 3.81
C THR A 297 17.52 -10.94 3.22
N GLN A 298 16.29 -10.81 3.74
CA GLN A 298 15.26 -9.91 3.19
C GLN A 298 14.72 -8.89 4.20
N ARG A 299 15.59 -8.42 5.09
CA ARG A 299 15.16 -7.64 6.28
C ARG A 299 14.59 -6.27 5.97
N LYS A 300 14.65 -5.79 4.72
CA LYS A 300 14.15 -4.46 4.34
C LYS A 300 12.66 -4.43 4.03
N TRP A 301 12.00 -5.58 3.95
CA TRP A 301 10.55 -5.64 3.98
C TRP A 301 10.02 -5.07 5.32
N SER A 302 9.18 -4.05 5.22
CA SER A 302 8.72 -3.27 6.39
C SER A 302 7.46 -3.87 7.02
N TYR A 303 6.57 -4.40 6.18
CA TYR A 303 5.38 -5.13 6.58
C TYR A 303 5.09 -6.26 5.58
N GLN A 304 4.28 -7.22 6.01
CA GLN A 304 3.58 -8.19 5.15
C GLN A 304 2.09 -8.10 5.41
N MET A 305 1.25 -8.53 4.47
CA MET A 305 -0.20 -8.62 4.70
C MET A 305 -0.79 -9.87 4.05
N SER A 306 -1.31 -10.79 4.86
CA SER A 306 -2.02 -11.96 4.35
C SER A 306 -3.38 -11.58 3.78
N TRP A 307 -3.70 -12.10 2.60
CA TRP A 307 -4.92 -11.76 1.87
C TRP A 307 -6.15 -12.54 2.40
N GLY A 308 -6.95 -11.90 3.25
CA GLY A 308 -8.26 -12.41 3.69
C GLY A 308 -8.20 -13.87 4.12
N LYS A 309 -9.02 -14.70 3.47
CA LYS A 309 -9.13 -16.13 3.72
C LYS A 309 -7.86 -16.93 3.44
N LEU A 310 -6.96 -16.44 2.59
CA LEU A 310 -5.74 -17.18 2.22
C LEU A 310 -4.83 -17.44 3.41
N LEU A 311 -4.91 -16.62 4.46
CA LEU A 311 -4.22 -16.92 5.72
C LEU A 311 -4.54 -18.35 6.20
N TYR A 312 -5.81 -18.77 6.13
CA TYR A 312 -6.25 -20.09 6.61
C TYR A 312 -6.35 -21.16 5.52
N GLU A 313 -6.52 -20.76 4.26
CA GLU A 313 -6.52 -21.71 3.15
C GLU A 313 -5.10 -22.20 2.80
N LYS A 314 -4.07 -21.39 3.09
CA LYS A 314 -2.67 -21.67 2.72
C LYS A 314 -1.74 -21.94 3.90
N ASN A 315 -2.19 -21.71 5.13
CA ASN A 315 -1.37 -21.92 6.33
C ASN A 315 -2.15 -22.69 7.38
N SER A 316 -1.49 -23.64 8.06
CA SER A 316 -2.07 -24.30 9.22
C SER A 316 -2.08 -23.37 10.44
N ASP A 317 -2.99 -23.61 11.38
CA ASP A 317 -3.02 -22.88 12.66
C ASP A 317 -1.67 -22.89 13.39
N ALA A 318 -0.91 -23.99 13.28
CA ALA A 318 0.41 -24.09 13.87
C ALA A 318 1.42 -23.13 13.21
N VAL A 319 1.38 -22.99 11.88
CA VAL A 319 2.21 -22.04 11.13
C VAL A 319 1.82 -20.60 11.47
N ILE A 320 0.53 -20.30 11.53
CA ILE A 320 0.02 -18.96 11.90
C ILE A 320 0.48 -18.58 13.31
N LYS A 321 0.30 -19.49 14.28
CA LYS A 321 0.76 -19.30 15.67
C LYS A 321 2.26 -19.11 15.75
N ALA A 322 3.05 -19.91 15.03
CA ALA A 322 4.50 -19.80 15.02
C ALA A 322 4.96 -18.46 14.43
N PHE A 323 4.38 -18.05 13.29
CA PHE A 323 4.69 -16.78 12.65
C PHE A 323 4.39 -15.58 13.56
N MET A 324 3.21 -15.55 14.19
CA MET A 324 2.81 -14.44 15.06
C MET A 324 3.57 -14.37 16.39
N ASN A 325 4.24 -15.44 16.80
CA ASN A 325 5.05 -15.49 18.02
C ASN A 325 6.56 -15.38 17.73
N ASP A 326 6.96 -15.26 16.47
CA ASP A 326 8.38 -15.10 16.11
C ASP A 326 8.86 -13.70 16.50
N SER A 327 10.04 -13.62 17.13
CA SER A 327 10.61 -12.36 17.62
C SER A 327 10.90 -11.31 16.54
N PHE A 328 11.02 -11.72 15.27
CA PHE A 328 11.19 -10.80 14.15
C PHE A 328 9.85 -10.25 13.63
N VAL A 329 8.72 -10.85 14.01
CA VAL A 329 7.38 -10.41 13.60
C VAL A 329 6.80 -9.49 14.67
N LEU A 330 6.39 -8.29 14.27
CA LEU A 330 5.80 -7.29 15.16
C LEU A 330 4.27 -7.40 15.10
N THR A 331 3.67 -7.79 16.22
CA THR A 331 2.23 -7.74 16.48
C THR A 331 1.78 -6.32 16.79
N ARG A 332 0.46 -6.07 16.88
CA ARG A 332 -0.07 -4.72 17.21
C ARG A 332 0.51 -4.15 18.49
N LYS A 333 0.66 -4.99 19.52
CA LYS A 333 1.19 -4.57 20.82
C LYS A 333 2.66 -4.17 20.72
N GLU A 334 3.47 -4.96 20.02
CA GLU A 334 4.91 -4.71 19.88
C GLU A 334 5.19 -3.51 18.97
N TYR A 335 4.45 -3.39 17.87
CA TYR A 335 4.48 -2.19 17.03
C TYR A 335 4.11 -0.95 17.83
N ALA A 336 2.98 -0.97 18.56
CA ALA A 336 2.53 0.19 19.35
C ALA A 336 3.56 0.61 20.41
N ALA A 337 4.20 -0.36 21.09
CA ALA A 337 5.27 -0.09 22.04
C ALA A 337 6.48 0.58 21.39
N LYS A 338 6.95 0.07 20.24
CA LYS A 338 8.06 0.68 19.49
C LYS A 338 7.69 2.06 18.94
N ALA A 339 6.46 2.23 18.43
CA ALA A 339 5.97 3.51 17.93
C ALA A 339 5.91 4.57 19.04
N ALA A 340 5.49 4.19 20.25
CA ALA A 340 5.50 5.06 21.43
C ALA A 340 6.94 5.44 21.84
N GLN A 341 7.87 4.49 21.81
CA GLN A 341 9.29 4.76 22.08
C GLN A 341 9.88 5.74 21.06
N TYR A 342 9.58 5.60 19.77
CA TYR A 342 10.09 6.54 18.77
C TYR A 342 9.41 7.91 18.82
N ALA A 343 8.18 7.98 19.32
CA ALA A 343 7.49 9.24 19.53
C ALA A 343 8.10 10.06 20.69
N SER A 344 8.79 9.43 21.64
CA SER A 344 9.47 10.12 22.75
C SER A 344 10.92 10.49 22.43
N MET A 345 11.49 10.01 21.31
CA MET A 345 12.81 10.41 20.85
C MET A 345 12.74 11.78 20.16
N SER A 346 13.76 12.63 20.37
CA SER A 346 13.86 13.92 19.68
C SER A 346 13.87 13.72 18.15
N GLU A 347 13.17 14.58 17.41
CA GLU A 347 13.14 14.54 15.93
C GLU A 347 14.53 14.61 15.27
N ALA A 348 15.55 15.09 16.00
CA ALA A 348 16.93 15.24 15.55
C ALA A 348 17.75 13.92 15.50
N GLY A 349 17.18 12.77 15.88
CA GLY A 349 17.87 11.49 15.78
C GLY A 349 18.02 11.02 14.32
N PRO A 350 19.16 10.42 13.92
CA PRO A 350 19.32 9.89 12.57
C PRO A 350 18.22 8.87 12.28
N MET A 351 17.53 9.04 11.16
CA MET A 351 16.58 8.06 10.65
C MET A 351 17.38 6.85 10.15
N PRO A 352 17.24 5.64 10.74
CA PRO A 352 17.89 4.45 10.22
C PRO A 352 17.51 4.26 8.74
N GLY A 353 18.49 4.34 7.84
CA GLY A 353 18.28 4.40 6.38
C GLY A 353 18.92 5.61 5.69
N LEU A 354 19.36 6.61 6.46
CA LEU A 354 20.25 7.70 6.02
C LEU A 354 21.69 7.21 5.85
#